data_AF-A0A7S0XFU2-F1
#
_entry.id   AF-A0A7S0XFU2-F1
#
_cell.length_a   1.000
_cell.length_b   1.000
_cell.length_c   1.000
_cell.angle_alpha   90.00
_cell.angle_beta   90.00
_cell.angle_gamma   90.00
#
_symmetry.space_group_name_H-M   'P 1'
#
loop_
_entity.id
_entity.type
_entity.pdbx_description
1 polymer ?
#
loop_
_entity_poly.entity_id
_entity_poly.type
_entity_poly.pdbx_seq_one_letter_code
_entity_poly.pdbx_strand_id
1 'polypeptide(L)'
;MNEPWAGDFISDPRNLLPGKTELNYLQPMYEHLHTAIRQVDDEKIIFFEGLTIDYFPSGFTQGPGGSDYDDRQALAYHIYCPLTNPSIKLELLCNAVSDEFYTMRKVDANRIGGGMIMTEFGASKDVRSD
;
A
#
# COMPACT_ATOMS: atom_id res chain seq x y z
N MET A 1 -4.91 -5.44 6.25
CA MET A 1 -4.84 -4.70 7.54
C MET A 1 -4.79 -3.25 7.14
N ASN A 2 -5.75 -2.44 7.61
CA ASN A 2 -5.83 -1.05 7.18
C ASN A 2 -4.67 -0.22 7.72
N GLU A 3 -3.99 0.53 6.85
CA GLU A 3 -2.97 1.52 7.17
C GLU A 3 -1.98 1.10 8.27
N PRO A 4 -1.20 0.03 8.06
CA PRO A 4 -0.16 -0.38 9.01
C PRO A 4 0.79 0.77 9.38
N TRP A 5 1.12 0.90 10.67
CA TRP A 5 2.02 1.92 11.20
C TRP A 5 3.42 1.36 11.51
N ALA A 6 4.44 2.22 11.49
CA ALA A 6 5.85 1.87 11.68
C ALA A 6 6.25 1.47 13.12
N GLY A 7 5.26 1.32 14.01
CA GLY A 7 5.48 1.08 15.43
C GLY A 7 6.16 2.26 16.14
N ASP A 8 7.04 1.96 17.09
CA ASP A 8 7.79 2.97 17.85
C ASP A 8 9.01 3.50 17.06
N PHE A 9 8.73 4.35 16.08
CA PHE A 9 9.76 5.04 15.30
C PHE A 9 10.46 6.17 16.08
N ILE A 10 10.00 6.51 17.28
CA ILE A 10 10.68 7.49 18.15
C ILE A 10 11.93 6.85 18.73
N SER A 11 11.81 5.62 19.24
CA SER A 11 12.95 4.86 19.76
C SER A 11 13.79 4.21 18.67
N ASP A 12 13.19 3.80 17.54
CA ASP A 12 13.93 3.32 16.35
C ASP A 12 13.49 4.04 15.06
N PRO A 13 14.08 5.21 14.75
CA PRO A 13 13.77 5.98 13.54
C PRO A 13 14.02 5.21 12.23
N ARG A 14 14.81 4.13 12.28
CA ARG A 14 15.08 3.32 11.09
C ARG A 14 13.83 2.62 10.57
N ASN A 15 12.77 2.49 11.37
CA ASN A 15 11.50 1.93 10.90
C ASN A 15 10.83 2.79 9.80
N LEU A 16 11.23 4.06 9.66
CA LEU A 16 10.77 4.92 8.55
C LEU A 16 11.67 4.84 7.31
N LEU A 17 12.77 4.06 7.35
CA LEU A 17 13.60 3.88 6.16
C LEU A 17 12.79 3.13 5.08
N PRO A 18 12.90 3.56 3.81
CA PRO A 18 12.18 2.93 2.70
C PRO A 18 12.30 1.41 2.71
N GLY A 19 11.14 0.74 2.65
CA GLY A 19 11.02 -0.71 2.61
C GLY A 19 11.41 -1.47 3.89
N LYS A 20 12.06 -0.84 4.88
CA LYS A 20 12.55 -1.55 6.06
C LYS A 20 11.42 -2.17 6.88
N THR A 21 10.36 -1.41 7.16
CA THR A 21 9.26 -1.91 7.99
C THR A 21 8.46 -3.00 7.29
N GLU A 22 8.20 -2.82 5.99
CA GLU A 22 7.49 -3.83 5.21
C GLU A 22 8.28 -5.14 5.19
N LEU A 23 9.56 -5.09 4.84
CA LEU A 23 10.41 -6.28 4.74
C LEU A 23 10.56 -7.02 6.07
N ASN A 24 10.80 -6.30 7.17
CA ASN A 24 11.18 -6.92 8.44
C ASN A 24 9.99 -7.24 9.36
N TYR A 25 8.84 -6.57 9.17
CA TYR A 25 7.71 -6.70 10.10
C TYR A 25 6.41 -7.05 9.39
N LEU A 26 6.02 -6.30 8.34
CA LEU A 26 4.73 -6.54 7.70
C LEU A 26 4.74 -7.80 6.84
N GLN A 27 5.82 -8.10 6.13
CA GLN A 27 5.91 -9.30 5.29
C GLN A 27 5.79 -10.57 6.13
N PRO A 28 6.59 -10.77 7.21
CA PRO A 28 6.45 -11.96 8.05
C PRO A 28 5.07 -12.04 8.72
N MET A 29 4.49 -10.90 9.10
CA MET A 29 3.13 -10.85 9.65
C MET A 29 2.11 -11.32 8.62
N TYR A 30 2.18 -10.83 7.37
CA TYR A 30 1.24 -11.23 6.32
C TYR A 30 1.42 -12.69 5.89
N GLU A 31 2.65 -13.20 5.80
CA GLU A 31 2.93 -14.62 5.55
C GLU A 31 2.36 -15.53 6.65
N HIS A 32 2.47 -15.09 7.91
CA HIS A 32 1.86 -15.79 9.04
C HIS A 32 0.32 -15.77 8.96
N LEU A 33 -0.28 -14.61 8.68
CA LEU A 33 -1.73 -14.47 8.51
C LEU A 33 -2.25 -15.27 7.33
N HIS A 34 -1.51 -15.29 6.21
CA HIS A 34 -1.82 -16.11 5.05
C HIS A 34 -1.94 -17.58 5.46
N THR A 35 -0.93 -18.11 6.15
CA THR A 35 -0.94 -19.51 6.62
C THR A 35 -2.18 -19.81 7.47
N ALA A 36 -2.52 -18.91 8.41
CA ALA A 36 -3.70 -19.08 9.25
C ALA A 36 -5.02 -19.00 8.47
N ILE A 37 -5.14 -18.11 7.50
CA ILE A 37 -6.32 -17.98 6.65
C ILE A 37 -6.48 -19.23 5.77
N ARG A 38 -5.40 -19.71 5.14
CA ARG A 38 -5.42 -20.89 4.25
C ARG A 38 -5.71 -22.21 4.96
N GLN A 39 -5.59 -22.27 6.28
CA GLN A 39 -6.08 -23.42 7.07
C GLN A 39 -7.60 -23.57 7.03
N VAL A 40 -8.34 -22.49 6.73
CA VAL A 40 -9.81 -22.48 6.76
C VAL A 40 -10.45 -22.05 5.43
N ASP A 41 -9.74 -21.29 4.59
CA ASP A 41 -10.22 -20.81 3.29
C ASP A 41 -9.06 -20.67 2.29
N ASP A 42 -9.05 -21.51 1.26
CA ASP A 42 -8.03 -21.51 0.21
C ASP A 42 -8.45 -20.77 -1.07
N GLU A 43 -9.65 -20.20 -1.10
CA GLU A 43 -10.23 -19.68 -2.34
C GLU A 43 -10.17 -18.16 -2.42
N LYS A 44 -10.37 -17.45 -1.30
CA LYS A 44 -10.55 -15.99 -1.31
C LYS A 44 -9.28 -15.23 -1.61
N ILE A 45 -9.45 -14.04 -2.19
CA ILE A 45 -8.35 -13.10 -2.40
C ILE A 45 -7.93 -12.50 -1.05
N ILE A 46 -6.64 -12.54 -0.74
CA ILE A 46 -6.08 -11.84 0.42
C ILE A 46 -5.57 -10.47 -0.02
N PHE A 47 -6.15 -9.41 0.56
CA PHE A 47 -5.66 -8.05 0.41
C PHE A 47 -4.64 -7.73 1.50
N PHE A 48 -3.48 -7.22 1.09
CA PHE A 48 -2.42 -6.79 1.99
C PHE A 48 -1.95 -5.39 1.62
N GLU A 49 -1.67 -4.57 2.63
CA GLU A 49 -1.29 -3.17 2.46
C GLU A 49 0.16 -2.95 2.91
N GLY A 50 0.83 -2.01 2.25
CA GLY A 50 2.12 -1.48 2.67
C GLY A 50 2.02 -0.58 3.91
N LEU A 51 3.13 0.03 4.27
CA LEU A 51 3.16 1.00 5.37
C LEU A 51 2.36 2.26 4.99
N THR A 52 1.52 2.81 5.88
CA THR A 52 0.63 3.95 5.55
C THR A 52 1.34 5.19 4.96
N ILE A 53 2.60 5.42 5.34
CA ILE A 53 3.45 6.47 4.75
C ILE A 53 4.13 5.97 3.47
N ASP A 54 3.33 5.57 2.49
CA ASP A 54 3.74 4.86 1.27
C ASP A 54 4.28 5.77 0.16
N TYR A 55 5.18 6.69 0.51
CA TYR A 55 5.81 7.62 -0.44
C TYR A 55 6.98 7.03 -1.22
N PHE A 56 7.36 5.79 -0.91
CA PHE A 56 8.52 5.10 -1.47
C PHE A 56 8.10 3.75 -2.04
N PRO A 57 8.93 3.14 -2.92
CA PRO A 57 8.68 1.79 -3.37
C PRO A 57 8.58 0.82 -2.18
N SER A 58 7.65 -0.12 -2.28
CA SER A 58 7.39 -1.06 -1.20
C SER A 58 8.57 -1.98 -0.92
N GLY A 59 8.79 -2.31 0.35
CA GLY A 59 9.82 -3.25 0.80
C GLY A 59 9.48 -4.73 0.67
N PHE A 60 8.22 -5.09 0.37
CA PHE A 60 7.85 -6.50 0.20
C PHE A 60 8.65 -7.15 -0.92
N THR A 61 9.15 -8.36 -0.73
CA THR A 61 9.81 -9.13 -1.80
C THR A 61 8.85 -10.03 -2.57
N GLN A 62 7.71 -10.36 -1.97
CA GLN A 62 6.67 -11.23 -2.53
C GLN A 62 5.33 -10.96 -1.82
N GLY A 63 4.23 -11.42 -2.41
CA GLY A 63 2.93 -11.41 -1.73
C GLY A 63 2.86 -12.42 -0.58
N PRO A 64 1.81 -12.36 0.27
CA PRO A 64 1.69 -13.15 1.50
C PRO A 64 1.84 -14.67 1.33
N GLY A 65 1.40 -15.22 0.19
CA GLY A 65 1.53 -16.64 -0.13
C GLY A 65 2.70 -16.99 -1.05
N GLY A 66 3.53 -16.00 -1.44
CA GLY A 66 4.48 -16.17 -2.53
C GLY A 66 3.80 -16.38 -3.89
N SER A 67 4.57 -16.82 -4.88
CA SER A 67 4.12 -16.94 -6.28
C SER A 67 2.98 -17.94 -6.48
N ASP A 68 2.86 -18.94 -5.61
CA ASP A 68 1.82 -19.98 -5.71
C ASP A 68 0.41 -19.42 -5.50
N TYR A 69 0.31 -18.21 -4.92
CA TYR A 69 -0.96 -17.54 -4.61
C TYR A 69 -1.14 -16.23 -5.38
N ASP A 70 -0.34 -15.97 -6.41
CA ASP A 70 -0.48 -14.79 -7.26
C ASP A 70 -1.85 -14.71 -7.96
N ASP A 71 -2.57 -15.82 -8.07
CA ASP A 71 -3.95 -15.84 -8.60
C ASP A 71 -5.02 -15.37 -7.58
N ARG A 72 -4.65 -15.20 -6.29
CA ARG A 72 -5.59 -14.89 -5.19
C ARG A 72 -4.94 -14.11 -4.03
N GLN A 73 -4.03 -13.20 -4.36
CA GLN A 73 -3.55 -12.16 -3.47
C GLN A 73 -3.47 -10.84 -4.23
N ALA A 74 -3.68 -9.72 -3.53
CA ALA A 74 -3.54 -8.41 -4.16
C ALA A 74 -2.97 -7.36 -3.22
N LEU A 75 -2.05 -6.56 -3.75
CA LEU A 75 -1.56 -5.36 -3.09
C LEU A 75 -2.70 -4.34 -3.04
N ALA A 76 -3.23 -4.11 -1.84
CA ALA A 76 -4.16 -3.03 -1.56
C ALA A 76 -3.35 -1.76 -1.25
N TYR A 77 -3.73 -0.65 -1.87
CA TYR A 77 -3.01 0.61 -1.74
C TYR A 77 -3.95 1.81 -1.74
N HIS A 78 -3.50 2.88 -1.11
CA HIS A 78 -4.26 4.13 -0.97
C HIS A 78 -3.58 5.25 -1.76
N ILE A 79 -4.37 6.14 -2.36
CA ILE A 79 -3.84 7.36 -2.97
C ILE A 79 -4.61 8.56 -2.42
N TYR A 80 -3.92 9.35 -1.61
CA TYR A 80 -4.41 10.60 -1.05
C TYR A 80 -3.57 11.77 -1.53
N CYS A 81 -4.21 12.91 -1.80
CA CYS A 81 -3.46 14.15 -1.93
C CYS A 81 -3.12 14.68 -0.52
N PRO A 82 -1.83 14.91 -0.19
CA PRO A 82 -1.43 15.41 1.12
C PRO A 82 -1.82 16.89 1.34
N LEU A 83 -2.37 17.56 0.32
CA LEU A 83 -2.64 18.99 0.32
C LEU A 83 -4.16 19.21 0.37
N THR A 84 -4.64 19.86 1.43
CA THR A 84 -6.07 20.07 1.70
C THR A 84 -6.49 21.52 1.41
N ASN A 85 -6.54 21.94 0.14
CA ASN A 85 -7.00 23.29 -0.21
C ASN A 85 -7.61 23.35 -1.64
N PRO A 86 -8.77 24.01 -1.86
CA PRO A 86 -9.44 24.04 -3.17
C PRO A 86 -8.86 25.11 -4.13
N SER A 87 -7.62 24.95 -4.59
CA SER A 87 -7.10 25.77 -5.70
C SER A 87 -6.75 24.91 -6.91
N ILE A 88 -7.06 25.38 -8.13
CA ILE A 88 -6.81 24.65 -9.38
C ILE A 88 -5.32 24.26 -9.54
N LYS A 89 -4.40 25.15 -9.14
CA LYS A 89 -2.95 24.83 -9.18
C LYS A 89 -2.59 23.68 -8.25
N LEU A 90 -3.27 23.57 -7.12
CA LEU A 90 -3.05 22.51 -6.16
C LEU A 90 -3.66 21.19 -6.63
N GLU A 91 -4.81 21.25 -7.29
CA GLU A 91 -5.44 20.09 -7.92
C GLU A 91 -4.54 19.48 -9.02
N LEU A 92 -3.95 20.31 -9.88
CA LEU A 92 -2.97 19.82 -10.87
C LEU A 92 -1.76 19.14 -10.22
N LEU A 93 -1.27 19.70 -9.10
CA LEU A 93 -0.19 19.08 -8.33
C LEU A 93 -0.64 17.76 -7.68
N CYS A 94 -1.84 17.71 -7.10
CA CYS A 94 -2.43 16.49 -6.54
C CYS A 94 -2.56 15.39 -7.59
N ASN A 95 -3.01 15.73 -8.81
CA ASN A 95 -3.14 14.78 -9.91
C ASN A 95 -1.78 14.22 -10.31
N ALA A 96 -0.77 15.09 -10.48
CA ALA A 96 0.59 14.65 -10.80
C ALA A 96 1.20 13.73 -9.73
N VAL A 97 0.98 14.05 -8.44
CA VAL A 97 1.44 13.20 -7.31
C VAL A 97 0.67 11.87 -7.29
N SER A 98 -0.63 11.89 -7.55
CA SER A 98 -1.47 10.69 -7.60
C SER A 98 -1.06 9.76 -8.73
N ASP A 99 -0.76 10.31 -9.92
CA ASP A 99 -0.27 9.54 -11.08
C ASP A 99 1.08 8.89 -10.80
N GLU A 100 1.97 9.59 -10.09
CA GLU A 100 3.27 9.05 -9.67
C GLU A 100 3.10 7.91 -8.67
N PHE A 101 2.28 8.07 -7.63
CA PHE A 101 2.01 7.00 -6.67
C PHE A 101 1.32 5.81 -7.34
N TYR A 102 0.36 6.03 -8.22
CA TYR A 102 -0.25 4.95 -9.00
C TYR A 102 0.80 4.19 -9.84
N THR A 103 1.71 4.92 -10.47
CA THR A 103 2.80 4.32 -11.25
C THR A 103 3.74 3.51 -10.38
N MET A 104 4.09 4.01 -9.19
CA MET A 104 4.90 3.31 -8.20
C MET A 104 4.21 2.01 -7.74
N ARG A 105 2.91 2.06 -7.43
CA ARG A 105 2.13 0.88 -7.01
C ARG A 105 1.99 -0.17 -8.11
N LYS A 106 1.90 0.23 -9.39
CA LYS A 106 1.98 -0.72 -10.52
C LYS A 106 3.32 -1.42 -10.58
N VAL A 107 4.42 -0.68 -10.41
CA VAL A 107 5.77 -1.26 -10.40
C VAL A 107 5.93 -2.23 -9.23
N ASP A 108 5.46 -1.86 -8.05
CA ASP A 108 5.48 -2.74 -6.87
C ASP A 108 4.66 -4.01 -7.09
N ALA A 109 3.41 -3.90 -7.55
CA ALA A 109 2.56 -5.06 -7.82
C ALA A 109 3.20 -6.03 -8.83
N ASN A 110 3.78 -5.50 -9.92
CA ASN A 110 4.48 -6.32 -10.92
C ASN A 110 5.71 -7.05 -10.34
N ARG A 111 6.40 -6.44 -9.37
CA ARG A 111 7.59 -7.01 -8.73
C ARG A 111 7.24 -8.02 -7.64
N ILE A 112 6.19 -7.75 -6.86
CA ILE A 112 5.75 -8.53 -5.71
C ILE A 112 4.96 -9.78 -6.14
N GLY A 113 4.25 -9.69 -7.27
CA GLY A 113 3.32 -10.74 -7.72
C GLY A 113 1.90 -10.52 -7.19
N GLY A 114 0.93 -11.07 -7.91
CA GLY A 114 -0.49 -10.94 -7.61
C GLY A 114 -1.20 -9.78 -8.29
N GLY A 115 -2.42 -9.49 -7.83
CA GLY A 115 -3.20 -8.34 -8.27
C GLY A 115 -2.84 -7.05 -7.54
N MET A 116 -3.48 -5.94 -7.93
CA MET A 116 -3.50 -4.71 -7.15
C MET A 116 -4.89 -4.08 -7.17
N ILE A 117 -5.25 -3.41 -6.08
CA ILE A 117 -6.53 -2.73 -5.94
C ILE A 117 -6.37 -1.44 -5.14
N MET A 118 -6.90 -0.34 -5.68
CA MET A 118 -7.00 0.92 -4.94
C MET A 118 -8.17 0.82 -3.98
N THR A 119 -7.90 0.69 -2.68
CA THR A 119 -8.93 0.49 -1.65
C THR A 119 -9.43 1.81 -1.07
N GLU A 120 -8.60 2.85 -1.05
CA GLU A 120 -8.97 4.17 -0.54
C GLU A 120 -8.36 5.31 -1.37
N PHE A 121 -9.16 6.36 -1.57
CA PHE A 121 -8.77 7.59 -2.27
C PHE A 121 -9.73 8.73 -1.93
N GLY A 122 -9.39 9.95 -2.37
CA GLY A 122 -10.21 11.14 -2.16
C GLY A 122 -9.81 11.91 -0.91
N ALA A 123 -10.76 12.14 0.01
CA ALA A 123 -10.62 13.01 1.19
C ALA A 123 -10.16 14.46 0.89
N SER A 124 -10.23 14.87 -0.38
CA SER A 124 -10.06 16.24 -0.84
C SER A 124 -11.41 16.97 -0.82
N LYS A 125 -11.39 18.30 -0.65
CA LYS A 125 -12.60 19.11 -0.81
C LYS A 125 -12.94 19.18 -2.29
N ASP A 126 -14.21 18.98 -2.64
CA ASP A 126 -14.71 19.25 -3.99
C ASP A 126 -14.38 20.70 -4.37
N VAL A 127 -13.59 20.87 -5.43
CA VAL A 127 -13.50 22.16 -6.13
C VAL A 127 -14.72 22.21 -7.03
N ARG A 128 -15.83 22.78 -6.55
CA ARG A 128 -16.96 23.06 -7.44
C ARG A 128 -16.50 24.08 -8.46
N SER A 129 -16.53 23.72 -9.73
CA SER A 129 -16.43 24.66 -10.84
C SER A 129 -17.80 25.32 -11.01
N ASP A 130 -18.05 26.42 -10.30
CA ASP A 130 -19.11 27.37 -10.64
C ASP A 130 -18.65 28.39 -11.69
#